data_AF-A0A968TWV2-F1
#
_entry.id   AF-A0A968TWV2-F1
#
_cell.length_a   1.000
_cell.length_b   1.000
_cell.length_c   1.000
_cell.angle_alpha   90.00
_cell.angle_beta   90.00
_cell.angle_gamma   90.00
#
_symmetry.space_group_name_H-M   'P 1'
#
loop_
_entity.id
_entity.type
_entity.pdbx_description
1 polymer ?
#
loop_
_entity_poly.entity_id
_entity_poly.type
_entity_poly.pdbx_seq_one_letter_code
_entity_poly.pdbx_strand_id
1 'polypeptide(L)' 'MSIVLTGSDTTADPIYEKLRRLLIAGRYAPGEHLVEERLAHDLGVSRTPVRQALARAAAEGLVRIYPNR' A
#
# COMPACT_ATOMS: atom_id res chain seq x y z
N MET A 1 18.31 -5.62 17.84
CA MET A 1 17.64 -4.30 17.88
C MET A 1 16.46 -4.39 16.94
N SER A 2 15.28 -4.69 17.47
CA SER A 2 14.10 -5.03 16.68
C SER A 2 12.90 -4.38 17.36
N ILE A 3 12.38 -3.31 16.75
CA ILE A 3 11.14 -2.68 17.21
C ILE A 3 9.98 -3.40 16.51
N VAL A 4 9.11 -3.98 17.33
CA VAL A 4 7.81 -4.50 16.93
C VAL A 4 6.80 -3.39 17.23
N LEU A 5 6.15 -2.83 16.21
CA LEU A 5 5.03 -1.89 16.42
C LEU A 5 3.74 -2.71 16.51
N THR A 6 3.38 -3.06 17.74
CA THR A 6 2.03 -3.51 18.10
C THR A 6 1.21 -2.26 18.44
N GLY A 7 0.32 -1.84 17.55
CA GLY A 7 -0.53 -0.68 17.79
C GLY A 7 -1.64 -0.54 16.76
N SER A 8 -2.87 -0.75 17.21
CA SER A 8 -4.12 -0.40 16.53
C SER A 8 -4.19 1.12 16.28
N ASP A 9 -4.59 1.50 15.06
CA ASP A 9 -5.05 2.83 14.62
C ASP A 9 -4.08 3.88 14.01
N THR A 10 -2.81 3.60 13.70
CA THR A 10 -1.99 4.59 12.93
C THR A 10 -0.88 3.98 12.06
N THR A 11 -1.21 3.07 11.14
CA THR A 11 -0.20 2.37 10.32
C THR A 11 -0.29 2.69 8.82
N ALA A 12 -1.13 3.62 8.38
CA ALA A 12 -1.23 3.97 6.96
C ALA A 12 0.04 4.63 6.41
N ASP A 13 0.72 5.48 7.19
CA ASP A 13 1.96 6.15 6.79
C ASP A 13 3.13 5.19 6.52
N PRO A 14 3.49 4.26 7.42
CA PRO A 14 4.57 3.31 7.15
C PRO A 14 4.22 2.34 6.00
N ILE A 15 2.93 2.00 5.82
CA ILE A 15 2.46 1.20 4.68
C ILE A 15 2.61 1.98 3.38
N TYR A 16 2.22 3.25 3.38
CA TYR A 16 2.38 4.15 2.25
C TYR A 16 3.85 4.27 1.82
N GLU A 17 4.75 4.55 2.77
CA GLU A 17 6.19 4.66 2.48
C GLU A 17 6.80 3.35 1.94
N LYS A 18 6.29 2.21 2.40
CA LYS A 18 6.71 0.91 1.87
C LYS A 18 6.18 0.70 0.45
N LEU A 19 4.89 0.97 0.20
CA LEU A 19 4.28 0.87 -1.12
C LEU A 19 4.97 1.80 -2.13
N ARG A 20 5.18 3.07 -1.76
CA ARG A 20 5.88 4.07 -2.57
C ARG A 20 7.28 3.60 -2.98
N ARG A 21 8.06 3.05 -2.04
CA ARG A 21 9.37 2.48 -2.34
C ARG A 21 9.31 1.34 -3.34
N LEU A 22 8.32 0.45 -3.22
CA LEU A 22 8.16 -0.69 -4.15
C LEU A 22 7.75 -0.23 -5.55
N LEU A 23 6.88 0.79 -5.65
CA LEU A 23 6.49 1.41 -6.91
C LEU A 23 7.69 2.07 -7.60
N ILE A 24 8.47 2.88 -6.86
CA ILE A 24 9.65 3.57 -7.39
C ILE A 24 10.76 2.58 -7.76
N ALA A 25 10.91 1.48 -7.00
CA ALA A 25 11.85 0.42 -7.30
C ALA A 25 11.45 -0.42 -8.54
N GLY A 26 10.30 -0.16 -9.16
CA GLY A 26 9.83 -0.90 -10.33
C GLY A 26 9.44 -2.34 -10.02
N ARG A 27 9.11 -2.65 -8.76
CA ARG A 27 8.68 -4.00 -8.37
C ARG A 27 7.34 -4.38 -9.00
N TYR A 28 6.51 -3.39 -9.29
CA TYR A 28 5.26 -3.55 -10.01
C TYR A 28 5.43 -2.95 -11.40
N ALA A 29 5.03 -3.71 -12.43
CA ALA A 29 5.12 -3.21 -13.79
C ALA A 29 4.11 -2.05 -14.01
N PRO A 30 4.44 -1.05 -14.84
CA PRO A 30 3.47 -0.05 -15.25
C PRO A 30 2.23 -0.72 -15.88
N GLY A 31 1.05 -0.47 -15.32
CA GLY A 31 -0.20 -1.11 -15.76
C GLY A 31 -0.47 -2.48 -15.14
N GLU A 32 0.39 -2.98 -14.24
CA GLU A 32 0.07 -4.16 -13.45
C GLU A 32 -1.11 -3.86 -12.51
N HIS A 33 -2.06 -4.79 -12.46
CA HIS A 33 -3.20 -4.69 -11.56
C HIS A 33 -2.77 -4.95 -10.12
N LEU A 34 -2.75 -3.88 -9.33
CA LEU A 34 -2.52 -3.96 -7.88
C LEU A 34 -3.81 -4.36 -7.17
N VAL A 35 -3.83 -5.59 -6.63
CA VAL A 35 -4.96 -6.09 -5.86
C VAL A 35 -4.76 -5.74 -4.39
N GLU A 36 -5.72 -5.01 -3.79
CA GLU A 36 -5.68 -4.59 -2.38
C GLU A 36 -5.45 -5.77 -1.44
N GLU A 37 -6.12 -6.89 -1.72
CA GLU A 37 -6.04 -8.11 -0.91
C GLU A 37 -4.65 -8.76 -0.96
N ARG A 38 -4.01 -8.79 -2.13
CA ARG A 38 -2.64 -9.28 -2.27
C ARG A 38 -1.67 -8.36 -1.53
N LEU A 39 -1.83 -7.04 -1.67
CA LEU A 39 -1.01 -6.06 -0.96
C LEU A 39 -1.16 -6.17 0.57
N ALA A 40 -2.38 -6.35 1.05
CA ALA A 40 -2.67 -6.56 2.46
C ALA A 40 -1.98 -7.81 3.00
N HIS A 41 -2.06 -8.92 2.26
CA HIS A 41 -1.37 -10.16 2.60
C HIS A 41 0.16 -10.01 2.58
N ASP A 42 0.73 -9.45 1.52
CA ASP A 42 2.17 -9.27 1.34
C ASP A 42 2.79 -8.33 2.40
N LEU A 43 2.00 -7.36 2.87
CA LEU A 43 2.41 -6.39 3.87
C LEU A 43 2.06 -6.83 5.30
N GLY A 44 1.28 -7.90 5.46
CA GLY A 44 0.86 -8.43 6.77
C GLY A 44 -0.10 -7.49 7.52
N VAL A 45 -0.94 -6.77 6.80
CA VAL A 45 -1.81 -5.71 7.33
C VAL A 45 -3.25 -5.90 6.85
N SER A 46 -4.21 -5.23 7.49
CA SER A 46 -5.60 -5.27 7.04
C SER A 46 -5.83 -4.46 5.75
N ARG A 47 -6.97 -4.69 5.08
CA ARG A 47 -7.31 -3.97 3.83
C ARG A 47 -7.51 -2.47 4.04
N THR A 48 -8.01 -2.05 5.19
CA THR A 48 -8.30 -0.64 5.50
C THR A 48 -7.08 0.29 5.34
N PRO A 49 -5.93 0.04 5.98
CA PRO A 49 -4.76 0.90 5.83
C PRO A 49 -4.10 0.78 4.45
N VAL A 50 -4.23 -0.37 3.76
CA VAL A 50 -3.78 -0.53 2.37
C VAL A 50 -4.60 0.36 1.44
N ARG A 51 -5.91 0.38 1.59
CA ARG A 51 -6.80 1.26 0.82
C ARG A 51 -6.45 2.73 1.04
N GLN A 52 -6.17 3.14 2.28
CA GLN A 52 -5.73 4.51 2.58
C GLN A 52 -4.39 4.84 1.93
N ALA A 53 -3.41 3.93 1.98
CA ALA A 53 -2.12 4.11 1.33
C ALA A 53 -2.24 4.19 -0.20
N LEU A 54 -3.09 3.35 -0.82
CA LEU A 54 -3.39 3.39 -2.25
C LEU A 54 -4.11 4.69 -2.65
N ALA A 55 -5.07 5.15 -1.84
CA ALA A 55 -5.75 6.42 -2.07
C ALA A 55 -4.75 7.60 -2.05
N ARG A 56 -3.80 7.60 -1.12
CA ARG A 56 -2.73 8.59 -1.06
C ARG A 56 -1.78 8.49 -2.26
N ALA A 57 -1.34 7.28 -2.61
CA ALA A 57 -0.52 7.05 -3.80
C ALA A 57 -1.23 7.50 -5.09
N ALA A 58 -2.54 7.36 -5.18
CA ALA A 58 -3.33 7.86 -6.30
C ALA A 58 -3.43 9.38 -6.33
N ALA A 59 -3.59 10.02 -5.17
CA ALA A 59 -3.57 11.48 -5.06
C ALA A 59 -2.22 12.09 -5.51
N GLU A 60 -1.13 11.37 -5.29
CA GLU A 60 0.21 11.74 -5.76
C GLU A 60 0.49 11.35 -7.22
N GLY A 61 -0.46 10.68 -7.89
CA GLY A 61 -0.32 10.26 -9.29
C GLY A 61 0.57 9.04 -9.51
N LEU A 62 0.94 8.32 -8.45
CA LEU A 62 1.79 7.13 -8.51
C LEU A 62 1.04 5.88 -8.97
N VAL A 63 -0.27 5.82 -8.70
CA VAL A 63 -1.17 4.71 -9.11
C VAL A 63 -2.51 5.25 -9.58
N ARG A 64 -3.27 4.44 -10.32
CA ARG A 64 -4.68 4.72 -10.63
C ARG A 64 -5.56 3.67 -9.97
N ILE A 65 -6.52 4.13 -9.18
CA ILE A 65 -7.52 3.26 -8.56
C ILE A 65 -8.66 3.07 -9.55
N TYR A 66 -8.89 1.81 -9.93
CA TYR A 66 -10.07 1.42 -10.69
C TYR A 66 -11.07 0.80 -9.70
N PRO A 67 -12.24 1.40 -9.48
CA PRO A 67 -13.27 0.78 -8.67
C PRO A 67 -13.73 -0.49 -9.39
N ASN A 68 -13.38 -1.65 -8.84
CA ASN A 68 -13.93 -2.91 -9.29
C ASN A 68 -15.41 -2.92 -8.89
N ARG A 69 -16.32 -2.95 -9.88
CA ARG A 69 -17.72 -3.29 -9.64
C ARG A 69 -17.87 -4.79 -9.40
#